data_AF-A0A843BVU3-F1
#
_entry.id   AF-A0A843BVU3-F1
#
_cell.length_a   1.000
_cell.length_b   1.000
_cell.length_c   1.000
_cell.angle_alpha   90.00
_cell.angle_beta   90.00
_cell.angle_gamma   90.00
#
_symmetry.space_group_name_H-M   'P 1'
#
loop_
_entity.id
_entity.type
_entity.pdbx_description
1 polymer ?
#
loop_
_entity_poly.entity_id
_entity_poly.type
_entity_poly.pdbx_seq_one_letter_code
_entity_poly.pdbx_strand_id
1 'polypeptide(L)'
;MVNNPDIYKKYPKSQRIKFSEKNFQILKILKNRKSDRFFSSKSISFNELAFLLWVSTGVQRKSRNYKFRTAPSAGVLYPIETYLIANKVDGPKRELYHYSIESHLLEKLKTGDLNQELVYGALEHKCVTTHQLY
;
A
#
# COMPACT_ATOMS: atom_id res chain seq x y z
N MET A 1 -5.57 -17.29 -39.56
CA MET A 1 -4.54 -17.51 -38.51
C MET A 1 -4.08 -16.16 -38.01
N VAL A 2 -4.19 -15.88 -36.71
CA VAL A 2 -3.79 -14.58 -36.14
C VAL A 2 -2.28 -14.57 -35.96
N ASN A 3 -1.59 -13.67 -36.65
CA ASN A 3 -0.14 -13.48 -36.54
C ASN A 3 0.15 -12.57 -35.35
N ASN A 4 0.22 -13.15 -34.14
CA ASN A 4 0.68 -12.41 -32.97
C ASN A 4 2.20 -12.42 -32.90
N PRO A 5 2.85 -11.25 -32.73
CA PRO A 5 4.29 -11.21 -32.50
C PRO A 5 4.64 -11.87 -31.16
N ASP A 6 5.89 -12.32 -31.06
CA ASP A 6 6.44 -12.80 -29.79
C ASP A 6 6.31 -11.72 -28.70
N ILE A 7 5.79 -12.11 -27.54
CA ILE A 7 5.67 -11.24 -26.35
C ILE A 7 7.02 -10.87 -25.72
N TYR A 8 8.12 -11.51 -26.14
CA TYR A 8 9.46 -11.30 -25.60
C TYR A 8 10.50 -11.11 -26.69
N LYS A 9 11.33 -10.08 -26.54
CA LYS A 9 12.53 -9.85 -27.37
C LYS A 9 13.59 -10.91 -27.08
N LYS A 10 14.12 -11.55 -28.13
CA LYS A 10 15.20 -12.54 -28.04
C LYS A 10 16.35 -12.16 -28.95
N TYR A 11 17.57 -12.49 -28.52
CA TYR A 11 18.78 -12.41 -29.35
C TYR A 11 19.40 -13.80 -29.45
N PRO A 12 19.06 -14.60 -30.47
CA PRO A 12 19.49 -16.01 -30.56
C PRO A 12 21.01 -16.19 -30.59
N LYS A 13 21.73 -15.20 -31.16
CA LYS A 13 23.18 -15.24 -31.36
C LYS A 13 24.00 -14.68 -30.20
N SER A 14 23.37 -14.15 -29.14
CA SER A 14 24.10 -13.60 -28.00
C SER A 14 24.56 -14.70 -27.04
N GLN A 15 25.73 -14.53 -26.44
CA GLN A 15 26.17 -15.37 -25.31
C GLN A 15 25.16 -15.26 -24.17
N ARG A 16 24.85 -16.41 -23.53
CA ARG A 16 23.91 -16.49 -22.41
C ARG A 16 24.67 -16.89 -21.14
N ILE A 17 24.55 -16.08 -20.11
CA ILE A 17 25.10 -16.35 -18.78
C ILE A 17 23.92 -16.59 -17.85
N LYS A 18 23.88 -17.75 -17.19
CA LYS A 18 22.80 -18.12 -16.26
C LYS A 18 23.12 -17.63 -14.85
N PHE A 19 22.10 -17.14 -14.14
CA PHE A 19 22.20 -16.82 -12.71
C PHE A 19 22.07 -18.09 -11.86
N SER A 20 22.71 -18.09 -10.69
CA SER A 20 22.40 -19.05 -9.63
C SER A 20 21.18 -18.59 -8.86
N GLU A 21 20.28 -19.51 -8.53
CA GLU A 21 19.13 -19.20 -7.70
C GLU A 21 19.54 -19.07 -6.23
N LYS A 22 19.02 -18.06 -5.54
CA LYS A 22 19.14 -17.89 -4.09
C LYS A 22 17.76 -17.77 -3.47
N ASN A 23 17.55 -18.43 -2.34
CA ASN A 23 16.31 -18.36 -1.61
C ASN A 23 16.40 -17.31 -0.49
N PHE A 24 15.76 -16.16 -0.70
CA PHE A 24 15.63 -15.10 0.30
C PHE A 24 14.19 -15.03 0.81
N GLN A 25 13.97 -14.66 2.07
CA GLN A 25 12.60 -14.51 2.60
C GLN A 25 11.75 -13.52 1.79
N ILE A 26 12.37 -12.44 1.28
CA ILE A 26 11.69 -11.46 0.41
C ILE A 26 11.19 -12.09 -0.90
N LEU A 27 11.86 -13.12 -1.43
CA LEU A 27 11.43 -13.82 -2.64
C LEU A 27 10.06 -14.47 -2.45
N LYS A 28 9.81 -15.06 -1.27
CA LYS A 28 8.52 -15.64 -0.92
C LYS A 28 7.42 -14.57 -0.89
N ILE A 29 7.71 -13.40 -0.33
CA ILE A 29 6.77 -12.26 -0.28
C ILE A 29 6.43 -11.79 -1.69
N LEU A 30 7.44 -11.57 -2.53
CA LEU A 30 7.25 -11.10 -3.90
C LEU A 30 6.45 -12.10 -4.76
N LYS A 31 6.70 -13.41 -4.60
CA LYS A 31 5.96 -14.47 -5.29
C LYS A 31 4.50 -14.57 -4.85
N ASN A 32 4.21 -14.32 -3.57
CA ASN A 32 2.86 -14.42 -3.02
C ASN A 32 2.03 -13.14 -3.15
N ARG A 33 2.67 -12.00 -3.46
CA ARG A 33 1.99 -10.70 -3.60
C ARG A 33 1.01 -10.74 -4.77
N LYS A 34 -0.26 -10.54 -4.46
CA LYS A 34 -1.36 -10.37 -5.41
C LYS A 34 -2.23 -9.19 -4.98
N SER A 35 -2.90 -8.55 -5.95
CA SER A 35 -3.92 -7.54 -5.64
C SER A 35 -5.22 -8.27 -5.31
N ASP A 36 -5.62 -8.23 -4.05
CA ASP A 36 -6.90 -8.78 -3.59
C ASP A 36 -7.95 -7.66 -3.44
N ARG A 37 -9.21 -8.01 -3.64
CA ARG A 37 -10.35 -7.10 -3.52
C ARG A 37 -11.52 -7.72 -2.74
N PHE A 38 -11.33 -8.93 -2.21
CA PHE A 38 -12.29 -9.60 -1.36
C PHE A 38 -11.72 -9.63 0.06
N PHE A 39 -12.24 -8.76 0.93
CA PHE A 39 -11.72 -8.57 2.28
C PHE A 39 -12.53 -9.36 3.30
N SER A 40 -11.85 -9.84 4.34
CA SER A 40 -12.51 -10.47 5.49
C SER A 40 -13.42 -9.47 6.22
N SER A 41 -14.42 -9.98 6.94
CA SER A 41 -15.21 -9.20 7.89
C SER A 41 -14.44 -8.86 9.16
N LYS A 42 -13.28 -9.49 9.40
CA LYS A 42 -12.43 -9.27 10.56
C LYS A 42 -11.73 -7.91 10.51
N SER A 43 -11.75 -7.19 11.63
CA SER A 43 -10.95 -5.97 11.81
C SER A 43 -9.46 -6.28 11.90
N ILE A 44 -8.64 -5.34 11.41
CA ILE A 44 -7.23 -5.30 11.78
C ILE A 44 -7.08 -4.56 13.11
N SER A 45 -6.09 -4.97 13.89
CA SER A 45 -5.73 -4.25 15.11
C SER A 45 -5.11 -2.89 14.79
N PHE A 46 -5.19 -1.96 15.76
CA PHE A 46 -4.53 -0.66 15.62
C PHE A 46 -3.01 -0.78 15.41
N ASN A 47 -2.39 -1.78 16.04
CA ASN A 47 -0.95 -2.04 15.90
C ASN A 47 -0.59 -2.55 14.51
N GLU A 48 -1.43 -3.40 13.90
CA GLU A 48 -1.23 -3.83 12.51
C GLU A 48 -1.37 -2.64 11.55
N LEU A 49 -2.35 -1.76 11.77
CA LEU A 49 -2.47 -0.53 11.00
C LEU A 49 -1.24 0.37 11.16
N ALA A 50 -0.79 0.60 12.39
CA ALA A 50 0.39 1.41 12.68
C ALA A 50 1.64 0.84 11.99
N PHE A 51 1.82 -0.49 12.07
CA PHE A 51 2.89 -1.18 11.36
C PHE A 51 2.81 -0.95 9.84
N LEU A 52 1.64 -1.12 9.23
CA LEU A 52 1.44 -0.91 7.79
C LEU A 52 1.76 0.54 7.35
N LEU A 53 1.35 1.53 8.14
CA LEU A 53 1.64 2.95 7.89
C LEU A 53 3.15 3.25 8.04
N TRP A 54 3.80 2.64 9.03
CA TRP A 54 5.23 2.83 9.21
C TRP A 54 6.05 2.16 8.10
N VAL A 55 5.74 0.93 7.70
CA VAL A 55 6.49 0.27 6.61
C VAL A 55 6.30 0.97 5.27
N SER A 56 5.14 1.60 5.03
CA SER A 56 4.86 2.27 3.74
C SER A 56 5.60 3.60 3.59
N THR A 57 5.66 4.42 4.65
CA THR A 57 6.20 5.79 4.55
C THR A 57 6.81 6.33 5.85
N GLY A 58 6.99 5.49 6.87
CA GLY A 58 7.53 5.91 8.17
C GLY A 58 8.97 6.39 8.10
N VAL A 59 9.39 7.18 9.10
CA VAL A 59 10.77 7.65 9.22
C VAL A 59 11.69 6.49 9.60
N GLN A 60 12.58 6.11 8.69
CA GLN A 60 13.53 4.99 8.85
C GLN A 60 14.89 5.46 9.37
N ARG A 61 15.33 6.67 9.01
CA ARG A 61 16.63 7.21 9.41
C ARG A 61 16.57 8.72 9.54
N LYS A 62 17.22 9.26 10.58
CA LYS A 62 17.43 10.71 10.74
C LYS A 62 18.90 11.01 10.50
N SER A 63 19.22 12.01 9.69
CA SER A 63 20.61 12.42 9.46
C SER A 63 20.68 13.91 9.11
N ARG A 64 21.54 14.64 9.84
CA ARG A 64 21.57 16.11 9.81
C ARG A 64 20.15 16.66 10.00
N ASN A 65 19.68 17.50 9.07
CA ASN A 65 18.36 18.11 9.10
C ASN A 65 17.30 17.33 8.31
N TYR A 66 17.61 16.09 7.88
CA TYR A 66 16.72 15.29 7.05
C TYR A 66 16.19 14.06 7.79
N LYS A 67 14.91 13.77 7.56
CA LYS A 67 14.25 12.52 7.97
C LYS A 67 13.97 11.70 6.72
N PHE A 68 14.67 10.58 6.59
CA PHE A 68 14.51 9.65 5.47
C PHE A 68 13.37 8.69 5.78
N ARG A 69 12.43 8.58 4.83
CA ARG A 69 11.30 7.66 4.90
C ARG A 69 11.69 6.27 4.35
N THR A 70 10.89 5.24 4.65
CA THR A 70 11.03 3.90 4.06
C THR A 70 10.85 3.94 2.53
N ALA A 71 10.03 4.86 2.03
CA ALA A 71 9.91 5.18 0.61
C ALA A 71 10.99 6.18 0.16
N PRO A 72 11.69 5.95 -0.96
CA PRO A 72 12.58 6.96 -1.54
C PRO A 72 11.79 8.12 -2.17
N SER A 73 12.35 9.32 -2.14
CA SER A 73 11.79 10.50 -2.81
C SER A 73 12.90 11.36 -3.37
N ALA A 74 12.70 11.87 -4.59
CA ALA A 74 13.60 12.84 -5.20
C ALA A 74 13.74 14.08 -4.30
N GLY A 75 14.97 14.53 -4.12
CA GLY A 75 15.29 15.73 -3.33
C GLY A 75 14.91 15.67 -1.84
N VAL A 76 14.53 14.50 -1.31
CA VAL A 76 14.02 14.38 0.08
C VAL A 76 12.75 15.22 0.31
N LEU A 77 11.97 15.46 -0.76
CA LEU A 77 10.83 16.38 -0.73
C LEU A 77 9.55 15.76 -0.17
N TYR A 78 9.37 14.45 -0.37
CA TYR A 78 8.22 13.69 0.13
C TYR A 78 6.84 14.36 -0.07
N PRO A 79 6.45 14.69 -1.31
CA PRO A 79 5.23 15.46 -1.58
C PRO A 79 3.92 14.69 -1.36
N ILE A 80 4.00 13.41 -0.99
CA ILE A 80 2.84 12.53 -0.84
C ILE A 80 2.50 12.42 0.65
N GLU A 81 1.26 12.76 0.97
CA GLU A 81 0.66 12.58 2.29
C GLU A 81 -0.32 11.40 2.29
N THR A 82 -0.53 10.81 3.48
CA THR A 82 -1.36 9.61 3.64
C THR A 82 -2.60 9.92 4.46
N TYR A 83 -3.76 9.67 3.85
CA TYR A 83 -5.07 9.78 4.47
C TYR A 83 -5.76 8.43 4.44
N LEU A 84 -6.59 8.15 5.45
CA LEU A 84 -7.31 6.90 5.58
C LEU A 84 -8.68 7.09 6.20
N ILE A 85 -9.63 6.26 5.76
CA ILE A 85 -10.91 6.07 6.42
C ILE A 85 -10.85 4.73 7.17
N ALA A 86 -10.96 4.77 8.50
CA ALA A 86 -10.75 3.60 9.35
C ALA A 86 -12.01 2.71 9.46
N ASN A 87 -12.31 1.94 8.42
CA ASN A 87 -13.55 1.15 8.34
C ASN A 87 -13.62 -0.04 9.33
N LYS A 88 -12.63 -0.94 9.30
CA LYS A 88 -12.57 -2.14 10.14
C LYS A 88 -11.22 -2.19 10.85
N VAL A 89 -11.06 -1.27 11.78
CA VAL A 89 -9.86 -1.13 12.61
C VAL A 89 -10.29 -1.07 14.06
N ASP A 90 -9.66 -1.86 14.92
CA ASP A 90 -9.95 -1.82 16.36
C ASP A 90 -9.40 -0.52 16.97
N GLY A 91 -10.22 0.20 17.75
CA GLY A 91 -9.83 1.42 18.47
C GLY A 91 -10.38 2.71 17.83
N PRO A 92 -9.84 3.19 16.69
CA PRO A 92 -10.35 4.38 16.01
C PRO A 92 -11.81 4.21 15.54
N LYS A 93 -12.55 5.32 15.50
CA LYS A 93 -13.90 5.33 14.92
C LYS A 93 -13.81 5.30 13.39
N ARG A 94 -14.92 4.94 12.73
CA ARG A 94 -15.06 5.00 11.26
C ARG A 94 -15.13 6.45 10.76
N GLU A 95 -13.97 7.09 10.70
CA GLU A 95 -13.81 8.52 10.42
C GLU A 95 -12.61 8.73 9.49
N LEU A 96 -12.41 9.98 9.03
CA LEU A 96 -11.25 10.36 8.22
C LEU A 96 -10.08 10.78 9.11
N TYR A 97 -8.91 10.21 8.84
CA TYR A 97 -7.66 10.52 9.50
C TYR A 97 -6.57 10.90 8.50
N HIS A 98 -5.68 11.79 8.91
CA HIS A 98 -4.36 12.01 8.33
C HIS A 98 -3.32 11.26 9.17
N TYR A 99 -2.36 10.60 8.52
CA TYR A 99 -1.25 9.96 9.20
C TYR A 99 -0.10 10.95 9.38
N SER A 100 0.11 11.41 10.61
CA SER A 100 1.23 12.25 10.98
C SER A 100 2.51 11.43 11.01
N ILE A 101 3.30 11.49 9.93
CA ILE A 101 4.51 10.68 9.74
C ILE A 101 5.58 11.02 10.78
N GLU A 102 5.71 12.30 11.14
CA GLU A 102 6.70 12.76 12.12
C GLU A 102 6.42 12.20 13.52
N SER A 103 5.17 12.27 13.95
CA SER A 103 4.73 11.88 15.28
C SER A 103 4.26 10.42 15.36
N HIS A 104 4.20 9.73 14.22
CA HIS A 104 3.70 8.36 14.08
C HIS A 104 2.33 8.16 14.74
N LEU A 105 1.34 8.98 14.36
CA LEU A 105 -0.01 8.95 14.93
C LEU A 105 -1.08 9.33 13.90
N LEU A 106 -2.35 9.16 14.27
CA LEU A 106 -3.50 9.58 13.46
C LEU A 106 -4.07 10.91 13.95
N GLU A 107 -4.18 11.87 13.03
CA GLU A 107 -4.87 13.15 13.23
C GLU A 107 -6.28 13.04 12.65
N LYS A 108 -7.29 13.18 13.49
CA LYS A 108 -8.69 13.13 13.05
C LYS A 108 -9.07 14.41 12.30
N LEU A 109 -9.59 14.27 11.09
CA LEU A 109 -9.93 15.40 10.23
C LEU A 109 -11.44 15.61 10.06
N LYS A 110 -12.21 14.53 9.88
CA LYS A 110 -13.66 14.60 9.66
C LYS A 110 -14.34 13.46 10.42
N THR A 111 -15.36 13.80 11.21
CA THR A 111 -16.19 12.83 11.93
C THR A 111 -17.33 12.33 11.06
N GLY A 112 -17.90 11.18 11.41
CA GLY A 112 -19.03 10.57 10.70
C GLY A 112 -18.60 9.47 9.72
N ASP A 113 -19.56 8.62 9.35
CA ASP A 113 -19.32 7.52 8.41
C ASP A 113 -19.27 8.05 6.97
N LEU A 114 -18.10 7.93 6.35
CA LEU A 114 -17.82 8.43 5.00
C LEU A 114 -17.88 7.34 3.94
N ASN A 115 -18.38 6.14 4.25
CA ASN A 115 -18.38 5.03 3.30
C ASN A 115 -19.14 5.34 2.02
N GLN A 116 -20.31 5.99 2.12
CA GLN A 116 -21.10 6.33 0.93
C GLN A 116 -20.37 7.34 0.04
N GLU A 117 -19.79 8.39 0.62
CA GLU A 117 -18.97 9.37 -0.10
C GLU A 117 -17.77 8.71 -0.78
N LEU A 118 -17.09 7.80 -0.06
CA LEU A 118 -15.93 7.06 -0.58
C LEU A 118 -16.30 6.12 -1.73
N VAL A 119 -17.39 5.37 -1.60
CA VAL A 119 -17.90 4.47 -2.65
C VAL A 119 -18.25 5.25 -3.90
N TYR A 120 -18.96 6.37 -3.75
CA TYR A 120 -19.33 7.24 -4.85
C TYR A 120 -18.09 7.85 -5.53
N GLY A 121 -17.16 8.41 -4.76
CA GLY A 121 -15.91 8.97 -5.28
C GLY A 121 -15.00 7.95 -5.96
N ALA A 122 -15.11 6.67 -5.57
CA ALA A 122 -14.39 5.56 -6.19
C ALA A 122 -15.13 4.93 -7.39
N LEU A 123 -16.20 5.56 -7.89
CA LEU A 123 -17.03 5.04 -8.99
C LEU A 123 -17.53 3.61 -8.73
N GLU A 124 -17.94 3.35 -7.50
CA GLU A 124 -18.48 2.05 -7.05
C GLU A 124 -17.51 0.88 -7.21
N HIS A 125 -16.22 1.17 -7.34
CA HIS A 125 -15.22 0.15 -7.61
C HIS A 125 -15.21 -0.93 -6.51
N LYS A 126 -15.16 -2.20 -6.94
CA LYS A 126 -15.36 -3.40 -6.10
C LYS A 126 -14.49 -3.46 -4.84
N CYS A 127 -13.30 -2.87 -4.87
CA CYS A 127 -12.41 -2.87 -3.69
C CYS A 127 -12.85 -1.92 -2.57
N VAL A 128 -13.85 -1.08 -2.81
CA VAL A 128 -14.42 -0.13 -1.83
C VAL A 128 -15.84 -0.54 -1.45
N THR A 129 -16.62 -1.07 -2.40
CA THR A 129 -18.03 -1.46 -2.21
C THR A 129 -18.26 -2.73 -1.41
N THR A 130 -17.23 -3.54 -1.13
CA THR A 130 -17.30 -4.81 -0.36
C THR A 130 -17.74 -4.70 1.11
N HIS A 131 -18.39 -3.60 1.51
CA HIS A 131 -18.96 -3.40 2.85
C HIS A 131 -20.49 -3.24 2.88
N GLN A 132 -21.19 -3.34 1.76
CA GLN A 132 -22.64 -3.06 1.69
C GLN A 132 -23.55 -4.23 1.30
N LEU A 133 -23.02 -5.44 1.15
CA LEU A 133 -23.87 -6.62 0.93
C LEU A 133 -23.74 -7.54 2.14
N TYR A 134 -24.52 -7.27 3.19
CA TYR A 134 -25.23 -8.19 4.11
C TYR A 134 -25.87 -7.37 5.22
#